data_AF-A0A521W9E6-F1
#
_entry.id   AF-A0A521W9E6-F1
#
_cell.length_a   1.000
_cell.length_b   1.000
_cell.length_c   1.000
_cell.angle_alpha   90.00
_cell.angle_beta   90.00
_cell.angle_gamma   90.00
#
_symmetry.space_group_name_H-M   'P 1'
#
loop_
_entity.id
_entity.type
_entity.pdbx_description
1 polymer ?
#
loop_
_entity_poly.entity_id
_entity_poly.type
_entity_poly.pdbx_seq_one_letter_code
_entity_poly.pdbx_strand_id
1 'polypeptide(L)'
;MKIYVGNLPFSATETQVRDLFAQHGTVENVALPADRETGRPRGFGFVEMPQADAAKAIEALNGFSMGGRQLRVNEAQDRPRGAGGGGGGGRPGGGGRPGGGGGFRSGGGGGGGGGGRW
;
A
#
# COMPACT_ATOMS: atom_id res chain seq x y z
N MET A 1 6.95 -9.97 5.91
CA MET A 1 7.13 -8.50 5.76
C MET A 1 8.48 -8.26 5.13
N LYS A 2 8.55 -7.36 4.14
CA LYS A 2 9.80 -7.06 3.44
C LYS A 2 10.46 -5.83 4.03
N ILE A 3 11.76 -5.90 4.23
CA ILE A 3 12.60 -4.88 4.81
C ILE A 3 13.59 -4.44 3.72
N TYR A 4 13.71 -3.15 3.51
CA TYR A 4 14.70 -2.54 2.65
C TYR A 4 15.94 -2.21 3.47
N VAL A 5 17.09 -2.67 3.00
CA VAL A 5 18.40 -2.40 3.59
C VAL A 5 19.22 -1.62 2.56
N GLY A 6 19.53 -0.36 2.85
CA GLY A 6 20.30 0.54 1.99
C GLY A 6 21.57 1.03 2.65
N ASN A 7 22.43 1.68 1.85
CA ASN A 7 23.75 2.17 2.26
C ASN A 7 24.69 1.05 2.77
N LEU A 8 24.49 -0.18 2.32
CA LEU A 8 25.36 -1.30 2.61
C LEU A 8 26.76 -1.07 1.99
N PRO A 9 27.85 -1.49 2.67
CA PRO A 9 29.19 -1.45 2.11
C PRO A 9 29.30 -2.40 0.91
N PHE A 10 30.25 -2.12 0.01
CA PHE A 10 30.44 -2.97 -1.18
C PHE A 10 30.96 -4.38 -0.86
N SER A 11 31.37 -4.62 0.38
CA SER A 11 31.78 -5.92 0.89
C SER A 11 30.62 -6.71 1.52
N ALA A 12 29.42 -6.12 1.63
CA ALA A 12 28.28 -6.76 2.27
C ALA A 12 27.81 -7.97 1.44
N THR A 13 27.72 -9.13 2.09
CA THR A 13 27.23 -10.36 1.47
C THR A 13 25.86 -10.76 2.02
N GLU A 14 25.19 -11.65 1.30
CA GLU A 14 23.86 -12.13 1.69
C GLU A 14 23.90 -12.82 3.04
N THR A 15 24.93 -13.64 3.26
CA THR A 15 25.19 -14.31 4.53
C THR A 15 25.35 -13.31 5.67
N GLN A 16 26.14 -12.24 5.47
CA GLN A 16 26.33 -11.22 6.51
C GLN A 16 25.03 -10.51 6.86
N VAL A 17 24.24 -10.13 5.85
CA VAL A 17 22.93 -9.50 6.10
C VAL A 17 22.01 -10.49 6.81
N ARG A 18 21.95 -11.74 6.34
CA ARG A 18 21.13 -12.78 6.98
C ARG A 18 21.51 -12.98 8.45
N ASP A 19 22.78 -13.15 8.77
CA ASP A 19 23.26 -13.37 10.14
C ASP A 19 22.95 -12.17 11.04
N LEU A 20 23.06 -10.95 10.50
CA LEU A 20 22.79 -9.72 11.23
C LEU A 20 21.30 -9.57 11.56
N PHE A 21 20.43 -9.91 10.61
CA PHE A 21 18.98 -9.92 10.85
C PHE A 21 18.51 -11.12 11.68
N ALA A 22 19.21 -12.26 11.60
CA ALA A 22 18.92 -13.48 12.36
C ALA A 22 19.07 -13.29 13.89
N GLN A 23 19.86 -12.31 14.32
CA GLN A 23 19.97 -11.93 15.74
C GLN A 23 18.70 -11.28 16.29
N HIS A 24 17.89 -10.68 15.41
CA HIS A 24 16.68 -9.96 15.79
C HIS A 24 15.39 -10.73 15.49
N GLY A 25 15.47 -11.83 14.72
CA GLY A 25 14.35 -12.74 14.49
C GLY A 25 14.55 -13.72 13.35
N THR A 26 13.47 -14.31 12.86
CA THR A 26 13.56 -15.35 11.81
C THR A 26 13.61 -14.74 10.42
N VAL A 27 14.67 -15.04 9.66
CA VAL A 27 14.82 -14.61 8.26
C VAL A 27 14.23 -15.66 7.32
N GLU A 28 13.18 -15.29 6.59
CA GLU A 28 12.53 -16.14 5.60
C GLU A 28 13.25 -16.08 4.25
N ASN A 29 13.65 -14.88 3.82
CA ASN A 29 14.30 -14.68 2.53
C ASN A 29 15.28 -13.49 2.58
N VAL A 30 16.35 -13.55 1.77
CA VAL A 30 17.28 -12.44 1.58
C VAL A 30 17.54 -12.31 0.08
N ALA A 31 17.51 -11.07 -0.42
CA ALA A 31 17.83 -10.76 -1.78
C ALA A 31 18.75 -9.54 -1.82
N LEU A 32 19.97 -9.72 -2.33
CA LEU A 32 20.93 -8.62 -2.55
C LEU A 32 21.15 -8.41 -4.05
N PRO A 33 20.42 -7.48 -4.70
CA PRO A 33 20.66 -7.16 -6.10
C PRO A 33 22.03 -6.50 -6.27
N ALA A 34 22.95 -7.23 -6.91
CA ALA A 34 24.21 -6.67 -7.39
C ALA A 34 24.02 -6.03 -8.78
N ASP A 35 24.86 -5.05 -9.08
CA ASP A 35 24.94 -4.44 -10.40
C ASP A 35 25.45 -5.49 -11.39
N ARG A 36 24.64 -5.83 -12.41
CA ARG A 36 24.97 -6.88 -13.37
C ARG A 36 26.04 -6.48 -14.38
N GLU A 37 26.29 -5.18 -14.57
CA GLU A 37 27.26 -4.68 -15.54
C GLU A 37 28.67 -4.63 -14.96
N THR A 38 28.79 -4.25 -13.68
CA THR A 38 30.07 -4.12 -12.99
C THR A 38 30.35 -5.25 -12.00
N GLY A 39 29.35 -6.09 -11.70
CA GLY A 39 29.39 -7.08 -10.62
C GLY A 39 29.45 -6.45 -9.23
N ARG A 40 29.34 -5.12 -9.12
CA ARG A 40 29.49 -4.41 -7.85
C ARG A 40 28.15 -4.37 -7.12
N PRO A 41 28.10 -4.69 -5.82
CA PRO A 41 26.87 -4.56 -5.07
C PRO A 41 26.37 -3.12 -5.11
N ARG A 42 25.07 -2.93 -5.37
CA ARG A 42 24.48 -1.58 -5.49
C ARG A 42 24.33 -0.87 -4.14
N GLY A 43 24.86 -1.47 -3.07
CA GLY A 43 24.78 -0.95 -1.70
C GLY A 43 23.37 -1.03 -1.11
N PHE A 44 22.52 -1.91 -1.63
CA PHE A 44 21.19 -2.15 -1.09
C PHE A 44 20.74 -3.61 -1.27
N GLY A 45 19.71 -3.99 -0.52
CA GLY A 45 19.10 -5.31 -0.54
C GLY A 45 17.72 -5.32 0.13
N PHE A 46 17.12 -6.50 0.12
CA PHE A 46 15.82 -6.78 0.69
C PHE A 46 15.89 -8.02 1.57
N VAL A 47 15.24 -7.96 2.72
CA VAL A 47 15.14 -9.07 3.68
C VAL A 47 13.67 -9.30 3.97
N GLU A 48 13.24 -10.56 4.01
CA GLU A 48 11.86 -10.95 4.33
C GLU A 48 11.83 -11.65 5.69
N MET A 49 11.00 -11.12 6.60
CA MET A 49 10.86 -11.60 7.98
C MET A 49 9.41 -11.45 8.45
N PRO A 50 8.99 -12.16 9.52
CA PRO A 50 7.73 -11.92 10.20
C PRO A 50 7.64 -10.46 10.69
N GLN A 51 6.45 -9.84 10.61
CA GLN A 51 6.26 -8.43 10.95
C GLN A 51 6.70 -8.07 12.39
N ALA A 52 6.47 -8.98 13.34
CA ALA A 52 6.86 -8.80 14.74
C ALA A 52 8.39 -8.68 14.93
N ASP A 53 9.15 -9.41 14.13
CA ASP A 53 10.61 -9.43 14.15
C ASP A 53 11.18 -8.30 13.29
N ALA A 54 10.55 -8.04 12.14
CA ALA A 54 10.94 -7.01 11.18
C ALA A 54 10.95 -5.61 11.80
N ALA A 55 9.92 -5.24 12.56
CA ALA A 55 9.85 -3.94 13.23
C ALA A 55 11.02 -3.74 14.20
N LYS A 56 11.34 -4.76 15.01
CA LYS A 56 12.46 -4.73 15.96
C LYS A 56 13.81 -4.62 15.23
N ALA A 57 13.97 -5.39 14.16
CA ALA A 57 15.19 -5.36 13.35
C ALA A 57 15.39 -3.99 12.69
N ILE A 58 14.32 -3.38 12.17
CA ILE A 58 14.36 -2.02 11.58
C ILE A 58 14.83 -1.01 12.63
N GLU A 59 14.20 -0.97 13.80
CA GLU A 59 14.55 -0.02 14.87
C GLU A 59 15.98 -0.21 15.39
N ALA A 60 16.44 -1.46 15.52
CA ALA A 60 17.76 -1.77 16.03
C ALA A 60 18.90 -1.53 15.01
N LEU A 61 18.64 -1.81 13.73
CA LEU A 61 19.67 -1.81 12.68
C LEU A 61 19.68 -0.53 11.84
N ASN A 62 18.61 0.25 11.86
CA ASN A 62 18.58 1.53 11.17
C ASN A 62 19.54 2.53 11.83
N GLY A 63 20.48 3.07 11.03
CA GLY A 63 21.57 3.92 11.53
C GLY A 63 22.79 3.15 12.01
N PHE A 64 22.76 1.80 11.99
CA PHE A 64 23.92 1.00 12.39
C PHE A 64 25.12 1.30 11.50
N SER A 65 26.28 1.60 12.10
CA SER A 65 27.49 1.93 11.33
C SER A 65 28.24 0.66 10.94
N MET A 66 28.19 0.30 9.66
CA MET A 66 28.92 -0.84 9.09
C MET A 66 29.92 -0.35 8.05
N GLY A 67 31.21 -0.66 8.24
CA GLY A 67 32.26 -0.28 7.29
C GLY A 67 32.37 1.24 7.08
N GLY A 68 32.13 2.04 8.13
CA GLY A 68 32.13 3.51 8.06
C GLY A 68 30.88 4.13 7.43
N ARG A 69 29.83 3.35 7.18
CA ARG A 69 28.58 3.82 6.57
C ARG A 69 27.39 3.46 7.46
N GLN A 70 26.49 4.41 7.67
CA GLN A 70 25.26 4.18 8.43
C GLN A 70 24.24 3.44 7.57
N LEU A 71 23.94 2.19 7.91
CA LEU A 71 22.92 1.40 7.24
C LEU A 71 21.57 2.10 7.32
N ARG A 72 20.81 2.06 6.24
CA ARG A 72 19.42 2.50 6.22
C ARG A 72 18.54 1.28 6.20
N VAL A 73 17.81 1.03 7.28
CA VAL A 73 16.89 -0.10 7.36
C VAL A 73 15.49 0.47 7.49
N ASN A 74 14.62 0.13 6.56
CA ASN A 74 13.25 0.62 6.51
C ASN A 74 12.31 -0.49 6.07
N GLU A 75 11.01 -0.34 6.33
CA GLU A 75 10.01 -1.20 5.72
C GLU A 75 10.08 -1.06 4.19
N ALA A 76 10.30 -2.17 3.48
CA ALA A 76 10.21 -2.13 2.03
C ALA A 76 8.73 -2.01 1.69
N GLN A 77 8.36 -0.92 1.02
CA GLN A 77 7.07 -0.84 0.35
C GLN A 77 7.05 -1.91 -0.73
N ASP A 78 6.54 -3.10 -0.39
CA ASP A 78 6.06 -4.04 -1.38
C ASP A 78 4.83 -3.36 -1.98
N ARG A 79 5.05 -2.59 -3.05
CA ARG A 79 3.99 -1.87 -3.75
C ARG A 79 2.94 -2.94 -4.07
N PRO A 80 1.81 -3.01 -3.35
CA PRO A 80 0.93 -4.14 -3.51
C PRO A 80 0.44 -4.06 -4.95
N ARG A 81 0.60 -5.14 -5.73
CA ARG A 81 0.02 -5.26 -7.08
C ARG A 81 -1.52 -5.34 -7.05
N GLY A 82 -2.17 -4.72 -6.05
CA GLY A 82 -3.62 -4.70 -5.88
C GLY A 82 -4.03 -5.06 -4.46
N ALA A 83 -3.83 -4.14 -3.52
CA ALA A 83 -4.52 -4.18 -2.21
C ALA A 83 -4.41 -2.79 -1.56
N GLY A 84 -5.09 -1.81 -2.15
CA GLY A 84 -5.49 -0.61 -1.41
C GLY A 84 -6.58 -1.02 -0.44
N GLY A 85 -6.21 -1.26 0.82
CA GLY A 85 -7.13 -1.43 1.94
C GLY A 85 -7.93 -0.15 2.18
N GLY A 86 -9.25 -0.32 2.36
CA GLY A 86 -10.22 0.76 2.53
C GLY A 86 -10.28 1.38 3.91
N GLY A 87 -11.09 2.44 4.03
CA GLY A 87 -11.44 3.08 5.30
C GLY A 87 -12.67 3.99 5.19
N GLY A 88 -13.76 3.55 5.84
CA GLY A 88 -14.84 4.40 6.38
C GLY A 88 -16.11 4.49 5.51
N GLY A 89 -17.30 4.07 5.92
CA GLY A 89 -17.77 3.53 7.19
C GLY A 89 -19.27 3.25 7.06
N GLY A 90 -19.71 2.09 7.53
CA GLY A 90 -21.13 1.81 7.69
C GLY A 90 -21.73 2.75 8.73
N ARG A 91 -22.87 3.37 8.40
CA ARG A 91 -23.78 3.97 9.38
C ARG A 91 -25.08 3.17 9.38
N PRO A 92 -25.49 2.60 10.52
CA PRO A 92 -26.75 1.88 10.63
C PRO A 92 -27.91 2.85 10.88
N GLY A 93 -29.02 2.61 10.18
CA GLY A 93 -30.38 2.84 10.68
C GLY A 93 -30.90 4.27 10.78
N GLY A 94 -32.15 4.44 10.33
CA GLY A 94 -33.09 5.32 11.01
C GLY A 94 -33.87 6.28 10.11
N GLY A 95 -35.19 6.09 10.06
CA GLY A 95 -36.13 7.20 9.96
C GLY A 95 -36.94 7.26 8.68
N GLY A 96 -38.03 6.49 8.64
CA GLY A 96 -39.15 6.84 7.77
C GLY A 96 -39.74 8.21 8.14
N ARG A 97 -40.31 8.89 7.15
CA ARG A 97 -41.50 9.73 7.28
C ARG A 97 -42.11 10.01 5.90
N PRO A 98 -43.43 10.19 5.85
CA PRO A 98 -44.25 9.90 4.68
C PRO A 98 -44.65 11.16 3.92
N GLY A 99 -44.49 11.17 2.61
CA GLY A 99 -45.05 12.18 1.72
C GLY A 99 -46.35 11.68 1.11
N GLY A 100 -47.43 11.75 1.88
CA GLY A 100 -48.80 11.59 1.38
C GLY A 100 -49.33 12.85 0.71
N GLY A 101 -50.20 12.66 -0.27
CA GLY A 101 -50.99 13.68 -1.00
C GLY A 101 -51.15 13.22 -2.45
N GLY A 102 -52.24 12.55 -2.86
CA GLY A 102 -53.63 12.98 -2.75
C GLY A 102 -53.84 14.20 -3.65
N GLY A 103 -54.61 14.22 -4.72
CA GLY A 103 -55.49 13.28 -5.39
C GLY A 103 -56.28 14.07 -6.44
N PHE A 104 -57.03 13.34 -7.28
CA PHE A 104 -58.32 13.72 -7.90
C PHE A 104 -58.46 14.95 -8.83
N ARG A 105 -59.14 14.63 -9.96
CA ARG A 105 -60.09 15.45 -10.76
C ARG A 105 -59.47 16.47 -11.73
N SER A 106 -60.04 16.81 -12.88
CA SER A 106 -61.11 16.32 -13.76
C SER A 106 -61.26 17.41 -14.83
N GLY A 107 -61.54 17.05 -16.08
CA GLY A 107 -62.11 17.95 -17.10
C GLY A 107 -61.09 18.91 -17.74
N GLY A 108 -61.22 19.33 -19.00
CA GLY A 108 -62.29 19.21 -19.98
C GLY A 108 -62.05 20.25 -21.09
N GLY A 109 -62.68 20.05 -22.25
CA GLY A 109 -62.76 21.02 -23.38
C GLY A 109 -61.57 20.92 -24.34
N GLY A 110 -61.73 20.57 -25.62
CA GLY A 110 -62.58 21.22 -26.63
C GLY A 110 -61.74 22.30 -27.32
N GLY A 111 -61.61 22.44 -28.64
CA GLY A 111 -62.21 21.88 -29.83
C GLY A 111 -61.85 22.80 -31.01
N GLY A 112 -61.83 22.29 -32.24
CA GLY A 112 -61.84 23.05 -33.51
C GLY A 112 -60.56 23.84 -33.85
N GLY A 113 -60.15 24.03 -35.11
CA GLY A 113 -60.73 23.74 -36.41
C GLY A 113 -60.08 24.65 -37.47
N GLY A 114 -59.92 24.15 -38.70
CA GLY A 114 -59.63 24.90 -39.95
C GLY A 114 -58.20 25.49 -40.08
N GLY A 115 -57.50 25.47 -41.20
CA GLY A 115 -57.88 25.30 -42.61
C GLY A 115 -57.45 26.53 -43.42
N GLY A 116 -56.58 26.35 -44.44
CA GLY A 116 -56.29 27.28 -45.57
C GLY A 116 -55.50 28.55 -45.22
N ARG A 117 -54.37 28.94 -45.81
CA ARG A 117 -53.75 28.72 -47.13
C ARG A 117 -54.63 29.19 -48.31
N TRP A 118 -54.40 30.47 -48.65
CA TRP A 118 -54.65 31.21 -49.91
C TRP A 118 -56.09 31.58 -50.23
#